data_AF-A0A2Z6RCL8-F1
#
_entry.id   AF-A0A2Z6RCL8-F1
#
_cell.length_a   1.000
_cell.length_b   1.000
_cell.length_c   1.000
_cell.angle_alpha   90.00
_cell.angle_beta   90.00
_cell.angle_gamma   90.00
#
_symmetry.space_group_name_H-M   'P 1'
#
loop_
_entity.id
_entity.type
_entity.pdbx_description
1 polymer ?
#
loop_
_entity_poly.entity_id
_entity_poly.type
_entity_poly.pdbx_seq_one_letter_code
_entity_poly.pdbx_strand_id
1 'polypeptide(L)'
;MHQILQSYQNHLFSKLREAGKLADLDPTPILKKLSSLSCWTISSSNWSSYALIRVCLPRAFIDLFVDLSIPKQSAMKVVAAIHNNFIQKFRTRIWNLRTYDKVNGKM
;
A
#
# COMPACT_ATOMS: atom_id res chain seq x y z
N MET A 1 7.13 11.56 -4.21
CA MET A 1 6.77 10.11 -4.22
C MET A 1 6.74 9.52 -2.81
N HIS A 2 7.77 9.76 -2.00
CA HIS A 2 7.88 9.25 -0.61
C HIS A 2 6.62 9.42 0.25
N GLN A 3 6.03 10.63 0.29
CA GLN A 3 4.82 10.91 1.07
C GLN A 3 3.60 10.06 0.68
N ILE A 4 3.45 9.71 -0.61
CA ILE A 4 2.28 8.93 -1.08
C ILE A 4 2.44 7.46 -0.67
N LEU A 5 3.65 6.92 -0.79
CA LEU A 5 3.96 5.57 -0.35
C LEU A 5 3.80 5.42 1.16
N GLN A 6 4.33 6.38 1.92
CA GLN A 6 4.19 6.40 3.38
C GLN A 6 2.72 6.51 3.81
N SER A 7 1.91 7.34 3.13
CA SER A 7 0.47 7.43 3.40
C SER A 7 -0.26 6.10 3.11
N TYR A 8 0.12 5.40 2.05
CA TYR A 8 -0.44 4.08 1.71
C TYR A 8 -0.08 3.02 2.74
N GLN A 9 1.19 2.94 3.11
CA GLN A 9 1.68 2.04 4.16
C GLN A 9 0.97 2.29 5.49
N ASN A 10 0.85 3.55 5.92
CA ASN A 10 0.17 3.92 7.16
C ASN A 10 -1.33 3.60 7.15
N HIS A 11 -2.03 3.88 6.04
CA HIS A 11 -3.46 3.59 5.93
C HIS A 11 -3.73 2.10 6.08
N LEU A 12 -2.88 1.29 5.44
CA LEU A 12 -3.02 -0.15 5.51
C LEU A 12 -2.68 -0.70 6.91
N PHE A 13 -1.62 -0.19 7.54
CA PHE A 13 -1.25 -0.57 8.91
C PHE A 13 -2.41 -0.28 9.89
N SER A 14 -3.08 0.86 9.72
CA SER A 14 -4.28 1.19 10.50
C SER A 14 -5.39 0.16 10.30
N LYS A 15 -5.66 -0.26 9.05
CA LYS A 15 -6.71 -1.22 8.73
C LYS A 15 -6.42 -2.63 9.25
N LEU A 16 -5.17 -3.08 9.20
CA LEU A 16 -4.79 -4.35 9.80
C LEU A 16 -4.89 -4.31 11.33
N ARG A 17 -4.50 -3.18 11.95
CA ARG A 17 -4.65 -3.01 13.40
C ARG A 17 -6.11 -2.96 13.84
N GLU A 18 -6.97 -2.30 13.08
CA GLU A 18 -8.43 -2.30 13.29
C GLU A 18 -9.00 -3.71 13.16
N ALA A 19 -8.63 -4.45 12.11
CA ALA A 19 -9.08 -5.82 11.90
C ALA A 19 -8.62 -6.78 13.01
N GLY A 20 -7.36 -6.68 13.45
CA GLY A 20 -6.85 -7.46 14.58
C GLY A 20 -7.62 -7.19 15.87
N LYS A 21 -7.88 -5.92 16.19
CA LYS A 21 -8.71 -5.53 17.35
C LYS A 21 -10.13 -6.09 17.27
N LEU A 22 -10.76 -6.05 16.10
CA LEU A 22 -12.10 -6.58 15.90
C LEU A 22 -12.16 -8.11 16.00
N ALA A 23 -11.06 -8.78 15.66
CA ALA A 23 -10.93 -10.24 15.76
C ALA A 23 -10.45 -10.72 17.14
N ASP A 24 -10.23 -9.82 18.10
CA ASP A 24 -9.59 -10.10 19.40
C ASP A 24 -8.22 -10.80 19.26
N LEU A 25 -7.47 -10.42 18.22
CA LEU A 25 -6.14 -10.93 17.91
C LEU A 25 -5.09 -9.84 18.13
N ASP A 26 -3.95 -10.19 18.74
CA ASP A 26 -2.81 -9.29 18.79
C ASP A 26 -2.31 -9.03 17.35
N PRO A 27 -2.34 -7.77 16.86
CA PRO A 27 -1.88 -7.47 15.50
C PRO A 27 -0.36 -7.53 15.37
N THR A 28 0.41 -7.54 16.47
CA THR A 28 1.88 -7.47 16.46
C THR A 28 2.56 -8.52 15.56
N PRO A 29 2.18 -9.82 15.56
CA PRO A 29 2.78 -10.83 14.69
C PRO A 29 2.54 -10.56 13.20
N ILE A 30 1.34 -10.08 12.86
CA ILE A 30 0.94 -9.74 11.48
C ILE A 30 1.71 -8.53 10.99
N LEU A 31 1.85 -7.50 11.85
CA LEU A 31 2.64 -6.31 11.54
C LEU A 31 4.13 -6.65 11.36
N LYS A 32 4.66 -7.60 12.15
CA LYS A 32 6.03 -8.11 12.01
C LYS A 32 6.24 -8.91 10.72
N LYS A 33 5.27 -9.74 10.33
CA LYS A 33 5.27 -10.50 9.07
C LYS A 33 5.16 -9.57 7.85
N LEU A 34 4.49 -8.44 8.01
CA LEU A 34 4.34 -7.43 6.97
C LEU A 34 5.60 -6.57 6.81
N SER A 35 6.24 -6.16 7.91
CA SER A 35 7.49 -5.40 7.86
C SER A 35 8.69 -6.23 7.38
N SER A 36 8.62 -7.56 7.47
CA SER A 36 9.64 -8.48 6.93
C SER A 36 9.50 -8.75 5.43
N LEU A 37 8.42 -8.30 4.78
CA LEU A 37 8.26 -8.47 3.34
C LEU A 37 9.35 -7.67 2.61
N SER A 38 10.06 -8.29 1.67
CA SER A 38 11.07 -7.63 0.84
C SER A 38 10.51 -6.46 0.04
N CYS A 39 9.20 -6.47 -0.22
CA CYS A 39 8.49 -5.39 -0.89
C CYS A 39 8.10 -4.23 0.05
N TRP A 40 8.33 -4.34 1.36
CA TRP A 40 8.00 -3.30 2.32
C TRP A 40 9.02 -2.15 2.35
N THR A 41 10.30 -2.45 2.18
CA THR A 41 11.43 -1.48 2.20
C THR A 41 11.63 -0.76 0.87
N ILE A 42 10.62 -0.82 0.00
CA ILE A 42 10.67 -0.30 -1.35
C ILE A 42 10.90 1.22 -1.37
N SER A 43 11.96 1.66 -2.06
CA SER A 43 12.26 3.08 -2.28
C SER A 43 11.22 3.72 -3.20
N SER A 44 10.73 4.91 -2.83
CA SER A 44 9.78 5.68 -3.65
C SER A 44 10.37 6.22 -4.97
N SER A 45 11.67 5.98 -5.21
CA SER A 45 12.45 6.57 -6.31
C SER A 45 12.73 5.61 -7.47
N ASN A 46 12.39 4.32 -7.36
CA ASN A 46 12.65 3.32 -8.40
C ASN A 46 11.32 2.90 -9.07
N TRP A 47 11.30 2.61 -10.37
CA TRP A 47 10.08 2.13 -11.06
C TRP A 47 9.79 0.66 -10.76
N SER A 48 10.83 -0.13 -10.47
CA SER A 48 10.70 -1.53 -10.03
C SER A 48 9.92 -1.64 -8.72
N SER A 49 10.05 -0.63 -7.85
CA SER A 49 9.22 -0.43 -6.67
C SER A 49 7.72 -0.40 -6.96
N TYR A 50 7.33 0.30 -8.02
CA TYR A 50 5.93 0.43 -8.41
C TYR A 50 5.36 -0.91 -8.92
N ALA A 51 6.14 -1.67 -9.69
CA ALA A 51 5.75 -3.00 -10.14
C ALA A 51 5.50 -3.97 -8.96
N LEU A 52 6.37 -3.91 -7.95
CA LEU A 52 6.22 -4.69 -6.72
C LEU A 52 5.03 -4.24 -5.88
N ILE A 53 4.75 -2.94 -5.79
CA ILE A 53 3.56 -2.41 -5.11
C ILE A 53 2.26 -2.81 -5.83
N ARG A 54 2.29 -2.95 -7.15
CA ARG A 54 1.11 -3.35 -7.97
C ARG A 54 0.74 -4.82 -7.85
N VAL A 55 1.70 -5.68 -7.52
CA VAL A 55 1.52 -7.14 -7.60
C VAL A 55 1.81 -7.83 -6.27
N CYS A 56 2.99 -7.57 -5.68
CA CYS A 56 3.46 -8.27 -4.49
C CYS A 56 2.70 -7.82 -3.23
N LEU A 57 2.58 -6.50 -3.02
CA LEU A 57 1.90 -5.95 -1.83
C LEU A 57 0.43 -6.40 -1.73
N PRO A 58 -0.42 -6.26 -2.77
CA PRO A 58 -1.83 -6.60 -2.67
C PRO A 58 -2.07 -8.07 -2.32
N ARG A 59 -1.27 -8.99 -2.90
CA ARG A 59 -1.36 -10.41 -2.57
C ARG A 59 -0.98 -10.68 -1.12
N ALA A 60 0.17 -10.18 -0.68
CA ALA A 60 0.63 -10.39 0.69
C ALA A 60 -0.37 -9.83 1.73
N PHE A 61 -1.05 -8.71 1.42
CA PHE A 61 -2.06 -8.17 2.31
C PHE A 61 -3.33 -9.02 2.37
N ILE A 62 -3.78 -9.58 1.25
CA ILE A 62 -4.90 -10.51 1.26
C ILE A 62 -4.58 -11.70 2.18
N ASP A 63 -3.37 -12.25 2.08
CA ASP A 63 -2.95 -13.39 2.91
C ASP A 63 -2.97 -13.03 4.40
N LEU A 64 -2.54 -11.82 4.78
CA LEU A 64 -2.56 -11.35 6.17
C LEU A 64 -3.97 -11.09 6.71
N PHE A 65 -4.91 -10.63 5.87
CA PHE A 65 -6.31 -10.55 6.28
C PHE A 65 -6.92 -11.94 6.43
N VAL A 66 -6.54 -12.91 5.59
CA VAL A 66 -6.97 -14.30 5.75
C VAL A 66 -6.41 -14.91 7.04
N ASP A 67 -5.16 -14.61 7.41
CA ASP A 67 -4.58 -15.00 8.71
C ASP A 67 -5.37 -14.42 9.90
N LEU A 68 -6.06 -13.29 9.71
CA LEU A 68 -6.98 -12.68 10.68
C LEU A 68 -8.40 -13.27 10.65
N SER A 69 -8.59 -14.41 9.98
CA SER A 69 -9.91 -15.03 9.74
C SER A 69 -10.91 -14.15 8.97
N ILE A 70 -10.44 -13.11 8.26
CA ILE A 70 -11.28 -12.31 7.37
C ILE A 70 -11.49 -13.11 6.08
N PRO A 71 -12.74 -13.28 5.60
CA PRO A 71 -13.00 -13.97 4.34
C PRO A 71 -12.22 -13.35 3.18
N LYS A 72 -11.61 -14.19 2.34
CA LYS A 72 -10.76 -13.76 1.22
C LYS A 72 -11.45 -12.75 0.29
N GLN A 73 -12.74 -12.93 -0.02
CA GLN A 73 -13.49 -11.95 -0.82
C GLN A 73 -13.58 -10.58 -0.14
N SER A 74 -13.78 -10.54 1.18
CA SER A 74 -13.84 -9.28 1.94
C SER A 74 -12.46 -8.61 1.97
N ALA A 75 -11.40 -9.38 2.20
CA ALA A 75 -10.02 -8.91 2.15
C ALA A 75 -9.67 -8.30 0.79
N MET A 76 -10.03 -8.96 -0.32
CA MET A 76 -9.82 -8.46 -1.67
C MET A 76 -10.48 -7.10 -1.91
N LYS A 77 -11.72 -6.90 -1.42
CA LYS A 77 -12.42 -5.62 -1.56
C LYS A 77 -11.72 -4.49 -0.83
N VAL A 78 -11.29 -4.72 0.42
CA VAL A 78 -10.57 -3.73 1.23
C VAL A 78 -9.24 -3.38 0.58
N VAL A 79 -8.45 -4.39 0.21
CA VAL A 79 -7.13 -4.20 -0.43
C VAL A 79 -7.27 -3.49 -1.77
N ALA A 80 -8.26 -3.85 -2.59
CA ALA A 80 -8.53 -3.20 -3.86
C ALA A 80 -8.89 -1.72 -3.69
N ALA A 81 -9.75 -1.38 -2.72
CA ALA A 81 -10.12 0.02 -2.46
C ALA A 81 -8.90 0.87 -2.05
N ILE A 82 -8.07 0.37 -1.13
CA ILE A 82 -6.86 1.07 -0.67
C ILE A 82 -5.85 1.20 -1.82
N HIS A 83 -5.63 0.14 -2.59
CA HIS A 83 -4.70 0.15 -3.72
C HIS A 83 -5.16 1.09 -4.84
N ASN A 84 -6.45 1.09 -5.17
CA ASN A 84 -7.02 1.99 -6.18
C ASN A 84 -6.85 3.46 -5.78
N ASN A 85 -7.10 3.81 -4.51
CA ASN A 85 -6.87 5.15 -3.99
C ASN A 85 -5.40 5.56 -4.12
N PHE A 86 -4.47 4.65 -3.80
CA PHE A 86 -3.03 4.90 -3.99
C PHE A 86 -2.68 5.17 -5.46
N ILE A 87 -3.15 4.32 -6.39
CA ILE A 87 -2.89 4.49 -7.83
C ILE A 87 -3.45 5.81 -8.36
N GLN A 88 -4.64 6.20 -7.92
CA GLN A 88 -5.22 7.49 -8.29
C GLN A 88 -4.35 8.65 -7.79
N LYS A 89 -4.02 8.69 -6.49
CA LYS A 89 -3.15 9.73 -5.92
C LYS A 89 -1.77 9.77 -6.57
N PHE A 90 -1.20 8.60 -6.88
CA PHE A 90 0.07 8.47 -7.55
C PHE A 90 0.05 9.02 -8.97
N ARG A 91 -0.97 8.66 -9.77
CA ARG A 91 -1.17 9.18 -11.13
C ARG A 91 -1.34 10.68 -11.13
N THR A 92 -2.16 11.23 -10.23
CA THR A 92 -2.34 12.69 -10.11
C THR A 92 -1.02 13.39 -9.78
N ARG A 93 -0.18 12.83 -8.89
CA ARG A 93 1.12 13.43 -8.55
C ARG A 93 2.11 13.37 -9.72
N ILE A 94 2.14 12.26 -10.48
CA ILE A 94 2.97 12.16 -11.71
C ILE A 94 2.49 13.18 -12.75
N TRP A 95 1.18 13.30 -12.95
CA TRP A 95 0.61 14.27 -13.88
C TRP A 95 0.99 15.70 -13.48
N ASN A 96 0.82 16.06 -12.20
CA ASN A 96 1.18 17.38 -11.68
C ASN A 96 2.68 17.68 -11.77
N LEU A 97 3.55 16.67 -11.63
CA LEU A 97 4.99 16.84 -11.86
C LEU A 97 5.28 17.17 -13.33
N ARG A 98 4.67 16.44 -14.27
CA ARG A 98 4.86 16.67 -15.71
C ARG A 98 4.34 18.03 -16.15
N THR A 99 3.27 18.53 -15.53
CA THR A 99 2.78 19.89 -15.81
C THR A 99 3.69 20.95 -15.20
N TYR A 100 4.28 20.72 -14.02
CA TYR A 100 5.23 21.64 -13.40
C TYR A 100 6.51 21.81 -14.25
N ASP A 101 7.09 20.72 -14.76
CA ASP A 101 8.24 20.79 -15.68
C ASP A 101 7.90 21.52 -16.98
N LYS A 102 6.68 21.31 -17.52
CA LYS A 102 6.22 22.03 -18.73
C LYS A 102 6.05 23.54 -18.51
N VAL A 103 5.64 23.98 -17.32
CA VAL A 103 5.40 25.40 -17.02
C VAL A 103 6.70 26.15 -16.69
N ASN A 104 7.70 25.46 -16.13
CA ASN A 104 8.97 26.07 -15.69
C ASN A 104 10.13 25.94 -16.68
N GLY A 105 9.90 25.43 -17.89
CA GLY A 105 10.84 25.57 -19.01
C GLY A 105 12.25 25.01 -18.76
N LYS A 106 12.39 23.89 -18.05
CA LYS A 106 13.65 23.13 -18.02
C LYS A 106 13.52 21.93 -18.96
N MET A 107 13.92 22.16 -20.21
CA MET A 107 14.22 21.11 -21.18
C MET A 107 15.71 21.21 -21.53
#